data_AF-A0A436ZSY7-F1
#
_entry.id   AF-A0A436ZSY7-F1
#
_cell.length_a   1.000
_cell.length_b   1.000
_cell.length_c   1.000
_cell.angle_alpha   90.00
_cell.angle_beta   90.00
_cell.angle_gamma   90.00
#
_symmetry.space_group_name_H-M   'P 1'
#
loop_
_entity.id
_entity.type
_entity.pdbx_description
1 polymer ?
#
loop_
_entity_poly.entity_id
_entity_poly.type
_entity_poly.pdbx_seq_one_letter_code
_entity_poly.pdbx_strand_id
1 'polypeptide(L)'
;MVARSEEEARKQGELAFPDKPFRLTRDEAVLDTWFAAAIWPLSTLKWPEGEDFREFYPTTMLNTGSDTLLSWVTRMVAVSLKLTGEAPFREVLFHPLASDLEGRKMSKSLGNVIDPVDFIAGSALEALNQKLLKGNLAPNSEELDRTKRFQATCFPEGIPECGTDALRFALVNSTSVSQTILLDAKDVIRYREFCDGLYETVHGALTMLPRDYKPTSSAYGQRMARRIGDRYILHRLNTASREVEGAMEEKKFWKATQGIRNLWCHHIPTYLKYYQSCEEEDTNSESLPTIETLYAVIDGALRMTHPFMLFITEELWQKLPKSPHGDTPSIMVAEFPGQSPEYEYPYAEEEFNLMMKCAKEIQSLCQGMVIRENAKVRSPRPFPQDVGCEKDSLGIKCD
;
A
#
# COMPACT_ATOMS: atom_id res chain seq x y z
N MET A 1 35.29 9.30 -38.41
CA MET A 1 34.74 7.99 -38.85
C MET A 1 34.36 7.21 -37.60
N VAL A 2 33.35 6.35 -37.69
CA VAL A 2 32.91 5.49 -36.58
C VAL A 2 33.03 4.05 -37.06
N ALA A 3 33.70 3.21 -36.28
CA ALA A 3 33.95 1.82 -36.60
C ALA A 3 33.86 0.97 -35.32
N ARG A 4 33.44 -0.29 -35.45
CA ARG A 4 33.31 -1.24 -34.34
C ARG A 4 34.63 -1.92 -33.98
N SER A 5 35.63 -1.84 -34.86
CA SER A 5 36.97 -2.38 -34.65
C SER A 5 38.03 -1.51 -35.33
N GLU A 6 39.29 -1.66 -34.90
CA GLU A 6 40.43 -0.98 -35.53
C GLU A 6 40.63 -1.42 -36.99
N GLU A 7 40.37 -2.69 -37.29
CA GLU A 7 40.46 -3.22 -38.66
C GLU A 7 39.43 -2.56 -39.58
N GLU A 8 38.18 -2.41 -39.11
CA GLU A 8 37.14 -1.69 -39.84
C GLU A 8 37.50 -0.20 -40.00
N ALA A 9 38.02 0.44 -38.96
CA ALA A 9 38.49 1.84 -39.04
C ALA A 9 39.59 2.01 -40.08
N ARG A 10 40.52 1.04 -40.17
CA ARG A 10 41.63 1.08 -41.13
C ARG A 10 41.15 0.90 -42.56
N LYS A 11 40.23 -0.04 -42.82
CA LYS A 11 39.60 -0.21 -44.14
C LYS A 11 38.88 1.06 -44.60
N GLN A 12 38.11 1.67 -43.71
CA GLN A 12 37.45 2.94 -44.03
C GLN A 12 38.49 4.05 -44.28
N GLY A 13 39.63 4.05 -43.58
CA GLY A 13 40.71 5.03 -43.74
C GLY A 13 41.43 4.91 -45.08
N GLU A 14 41.74 3.69 -45.52
CA GLU A 14 42.32 3.39 -46.84
C GLU A 14 41.39 3.86 -47.97
N LEU A 15 40.08 3.70 -47.82
CA LEU A 15 39.07 4.21 -48.76
C LEU A 15 38.98 5.75 -48.76
N ALA A 16 39.08 6.38 -47.60
CA ALA A 16 38.96 7.83 -47.46
C ALA A 16 40.23 8.58 -47.92
N PHE A 17 41.40 7.94 -47.84
CA PHE A 17 42.69 8.52 -48.20
C PHE A 17 43.50 7.58 -49.12
N PRO A 18 43.07 7.36 -50.38
CA PRO A 18 43.78 6.50 -51.31
C PRO A 18 45.22 6.98 -51.52
N ASP A 19 46.17 6.04 -51.49
CA ASP A 19 47.60 6.25 -51.72
C ASP A 19 48.28 7.30 -50.83
N LYS A 20 47.67 7.64 -49.68
CA LYS A 20 48.24 8.57 -48.68
C LYS A 20 48.48 7.86 -47.35
N PRO A 21 49.62 8.12 -46.68
CA PRO A 21 49.82 7.63 -45.33
C PRO A 21 48.84 8.31 -44.37
N PHE A 22 48.26 7.55 -43.45
CA PHE A 22 47.38 8.06 -42.40
C PHE A 22 47.68 7.38 -41.06
N ARG A 23 47.22 8.00 -39.97
CA ARG A 23 47.29 7.46 -38.62
C ARG A 23 45.90 7.47 -38.00
N LEU A 24 45.54 6.37 -37.33
CA LEU A 24 44.32 6.29 -36.55
C LEU A 24 44.59 6.75 -35.12
N THR A 25 43.71 7.60 -34.60
CA THR A 25 43.71 8.04 -33.20
C THR A 25 42.28 7.91 -32.69
N ARG A 26 42.09 7.30 -31.52
CA ARG A 26 40.78 7.18 -30.89
C ARG A 26 40.35 8.55 -30.37
N ASP A 27 39.07 8.86 -30.54
CA ASP A 27 38.50 10.07 -29.95
C ASP A 27 38.57 9.99 -28.42
N GLU A 28 39.11 11.04 -27.80
CA GLU A 28 39.22 11.17 -26.35
C GLU A 28 37.93 11.71 -25.72
N ALA A 29 36.97 12.15 -26.54
CA ALA A 29 35.68 12.62 -26.07
C ALA A 29 34.87 11.51 -25.37
N VAL A 30 34.15 11.91 -24.34
CA VAL A 30 33.19 11.05 -23.62
C VAL A 30 31.76 11.44 -23.97
N LEU A 31 30.84 10.48 -23.85
CA LEU A 31 29.42 10.73 -24.09
C LEU A 31 28.78 11.44 -22.89
N ASP A 32 27.77 12.26 -23.18
CA ASP A 32 26.87 12.84 -22.19
C ASP A 32 26.23 11.73 -21.35
N THR A 33 26.16 11.90 -20.03
CA THR A 33 25.52 10.93 -19.13
C THR A 33 24.06 10.71 -19.49
N TRP A 34 23.37 11.75 -20.00
CA TRP A 34 22.00 11.61 -20.49
C TRP A 34 21.89 10.80 -21.78
N PHE A 35 22.96 10.69 -22.57
CA PHE A 35 22.97 9.79 -23.73
C PHE A 35 23.00 8.33 -23.28
N ALA A 36 23.82 8.01 -22.29
CA ALA A 36 23.83 6.67 -21.68
C ALA A 36 22.51 6.35 -20.97
N ALA A 37 21.89 7.31 -20.28
CA ALA A 37 20.58 7.12 -19.66
C ALA A 37 19.46 6.93 -20.69
N ALA A 38 19.56 7.56 -21.87
CA ALA A 38 18.56 7.47 -22.93
C ALA A 38 18.50 6.09 -23.59
N ILE A 39 19.58 5.31 -23.59
CA ILE A 39 19.60 3.95 -24.12
C ILE A 39 19.13 2.91 -23.11
N TRP A 40 18.76 3.30 -21.88
CA TRP A 40 18.34 2.39 -20.82
C TRP A 40 17.31 1.33 -21.22
N PRO A 41 16.19 1.65 -21.90
CA PRO A 41 15.19 0.63 -22.27
C PRO A 41 15.69 -0.39 -23.30
N LEU A 42 16.83 -0.13 -23.94
CA LEU A 42 17.45 -1.01 -24.92
C LEU A 42 18.60 -1.80 -24.29
N SER A 43 19.45 -1.13 -23.50
CA SER A 43 20.65 -1.73 -22.93
C SER A 43 20.35 -2.77 -21.85
N THR A 44 19.29 -2.59 -21.07
CA THR A 44 18.80 -3.62 -20.11
C THR A 44 18.41 -4.91 -20.78
N LEU A 45 17.72 -4.79 -21.91
CA LEU A 45 17.09 -5.91 -22.60
C LEU A 45 18.04 -6.55 -23.61
N LYS A 46 19.33 -6.17 -23.59
CA LYS A 46 20.39 -6.67 -24.49
C LYS A 46 20.05 -6.47 -25.98
N TRP A 47 19.45 -5.34 -26.31
CA TRP A 47 19.20 -4.96 -27.70
C TRP A 47 20.50 -4.96 -28.55
N PRO A 48 20.48 -5.38 -29.83
CA PRO A 48 19.30 -5.79 -30.61
C PRO A 48 18.97 -7.29 -30.55
N GLU A 49 19.84 -8.14 -30.00
CA GLU A 49 19.72 -9.60 -30.16
C GLU A 49 19.13 -10.33 -28.95
N GLY A 50 18.93 -9.64 -27.82
CA GLY A 50 18.44 -10.22 -26.57
C GLY A 50 17.03 -10.80 -26.66
N GLU A 51 16.83 -11.96 -26.04
CA GLU A 51 15.51 -12.58 -25.86
C GLU A 51 14.58 -11.66 -25.04
N ASP A 52 15.10 -11.07 -23.96
CA ASP A 52 14.38 -10.10 -23.12
C ASP A 52 13.85 -8.90 -23.93
N PHE A 53 14.58 -8.46 -24.96
CA PHE A 53 14.10 -7.38 -25.84
C PHE A 53 12.90 -7.83 -26.67
N ARG A 54 12.89 -9.06 -27.18
CA ARG A 54 11.76 -9.57 -27.97
C ARG A 54 10.51 -9.79 -27.14
N GLU A 55 10.67 -10.18 -25.87
CA GLU A 55 9.54 -10.52 -25.00
C GLU A 55 8.98 -9.30 -24.26
N PHE A 56 9.85 -8.41 -23.76
CA PHE A 56 9.46 -7.35 -22.83
C PHE A 56 9.52 -5.93 -23.41
N TYR A 57 9.97 -5.75 -24.66
CA TYR A 57 9.92 -4.46 -25.34
C TYR A 57 8.72 -4.36 -26.29
N PRO A 58 7.99 -3.23 -26.29
CA PRO A 58 8.11 -2.09 -25.38
C PRO A 58 7.58 -2.41 -23.98
N THR A 59 8.17 -1.78 -22.95
CA THR A 59 7.76 -2.03 -21.57
C THR A 59 6.37 -1.44 -21.28
N THR A 60 5.68 -1.97 -20.26
CA THR A 60 4.31 -1.54 -19.96
C THR A 60 4.27 -0.09 -19.45
N MET A 61 5.18 0.29 -18.55
CA MET A 61 5.15 1.59 -17.90
C MET A 61 6.54 2.04 -17.44
N LEU A 62 6.82 3.34 -17.60
CA LEU A 62 7.90 4.03 -16.90
C LEU A 62 7.33 4.85 -15.73
N ASN A 63 7.78 4.58 -14.51
CA ASN A 63 7.48 5.40 -13.34
C ASN A 63 8.67 6.32 -13.02
N THR A 64 8.45 7.64 -12.95
CA THR A 64 9.53 8.59 -12.65
C THR A 64 9.01 9.95 -12.15
N GLY A 65 9.91 10.80 -11.65
CA GLY A 65 9.57 12.17 -11.24
C GLY A 65 9.30 13.06 -12.46
N SER A 66 8.37 14.00 -12.31
CA SER A 66 7.99 14.95 -13.38
C SER A 66 9.14 15.84 -13.86
N ASP A 67 10.18 16.01 -13.04
CA ASP A 67 11.39 16.75 -13.35
C ASP A 67 12.30 16.06 -14.38
N THR A 68 12.07 14.77 -14.66
CA THR A 68 12.89 14.00 -15.61
C THR A 68 12.34 13.97 -17.04
N LEU A 69 11.16 14.58 -17.28
CA LEU A 69 10.48 14.52 -18.57
C LEU A 69 11.39 14.94 -19.74
N LEU A 70 12.00 16.13 -19.67
CA LEU A 70 12.84 16.65 -20.74
C LEU A 70 14.23 16.01 -20.80
N SER A 71 14.84 15.75 -19.64
CA SER A 71 16.21 15.26 -19.55
C SER A 71 16.33 13.77 -19.86
N TRP A 72 15.32 12.97 -19.52
CA TRP A 72 15.40 11.52 -19.62
C TRP A 72 14.30 10.91 -20.49
N VAL A 73 13.02 11.15 -20.17
CA VAL A 73 11.88 10.50 -20.83
C VAL A 73 11.87 10.79 -22.33
N THR A 74 11.93 12.07 -22.72
CA THR A 74 11.96 12.48 -24.13
C THR A 74 13.17 11.90 -24.87
N ARG A 75 14.32 11.79 -24.21
CA ARG A 75 15.54 11.24 -24.83
C ARG A 75 15.43 9.73 -25.04
N MET A 76 14.87 8.99 -24.08
CA MET A 76 14.60 7.57 -24.24
C MET A 76 13.66 7.33 -25.43
N VAL A 77 12.60 8.12 -25.55
CA VAL A 77 11.66 8.05 -26.68
C VAL A 77 12.36 8.34 -28.00
N ALA A 78 13.12 9.45 -28.08
CA ALA A 78 13.80 9.85 -29.31
C ALA A 78 14.84 8.81 -29.78
N VAL A 79 15.67 8.30 -28.87
CA VAL A 79 16.70 7.31 -29.19
C VAL A 79 16.06 5.97 -29.57
N SER A 80 15.03 5.54 -28.84
CA SER A 80 14.31 4.30 -29.13
C SER A 80 13.64 4.37 -30.50
N LEU A 81 12.85 5.41 -30.78
CA LEU A 81 12.22 5.59 -32.10
C LEU A 81 13.25 5.60 -33.23
N LYS A 82 14.43 6.17 -33.00
CA LYS A 82 15.50 6.20 -34.01
C LYS A 82 16.12 4.81 -34.26
N LEU A 83 16.23 3.97 -33.24
CA LEU A 83 16.92 2.68 -33.31
C LEU A 83 15.98 1.49 -33.58
N THR A 84 14.75 1.54 -33.08
CA THR A 84 13.77 0.44 -33.14
C THR A 84 12.54 0.78 -33.99
N GLY A 85 12.25 2.08 -34.20
CA GLY A 85 11.01 2.53 -34.83
C GLY A 85 9.80 2.57 -33.88
N GLU A 86 9.98 2.22 -32.61
CA GLU A 86 8.90 2.11 -31.62
C GLU A 86 9.24 2.88 -30.33
N ALA A 87 8.21 3.34 -29.61
CA ALA A 87 8.39 3.97 -28.31
C ALA A 87 8.77 2.92 -27.25
N PRO A 88 9.64 3.25 -26.28
CA PRO A 88 10.18 2.24 -25.35
C PRO A 88 9.22 1.78 -24.26
N PHE A 89 8.13 2.50 -24.05
CA PHE A 89 7.11 2.21 -23.05
C PHE A 89 5.73 2.60 -23.57
N ARG A 90 4.68 1.90 -23.11
CA ARG A 90 3.28 2.20 -23.46
C ARG A 90 2.72 3.39 -22.68
N GLU A 91 3.12 3.54 -21.42
CA GLU A 91 2.65 4.60 -20.54
C GLU A 91 3.81 5.20 -19.71
N VAL A 92 3.64 6.47 -19.30
CA VAL A 92 4.55 7.13 -18.34
C VAL A 92 3.72 7.61 -17.16
N LEU A 93 4.08 7.12 -15.96
CA LEU A 93 3.52 7.57 -14.70
C LEU A 93 4.47 8.58 -14.07
N PHE A 94 4.03 9.82 -13.94
CA PHE A 94 4.76 10.86 -13.22
C PHE A 94 4.33 10.94 -11.77
N HIS A 95 5.23 10.56 -10.86
CA HIS A 95 4.96 10.68 -9.43
C HIS A 95 5.32 12.08 -8.91
N PRO A 96 4.62 12.56 -7.86
CA PRO A 96 4.98 13.79 -7.13
C PRO A 96 6.42 13.81 -6.64
N LEU A 97 6.97 15.02 -6.43
CA LEU A 97 8.30 15.21 -5.87
C LEU A 97 8.24 15.44 -4.36
N ALA A 98 9.20 14.88 -3.62
CA ALA A 98 9.31 15.12 -2.18
C ALA A 98 9.92 16.51 -1.89
N SER A 99 9.28 17.23 -0.97
CA SER A 99 9.71 18.51 -0.44
C SER A 99 9.74 18.50 1.09
N ASP A 100 10.51 19.41 1.66
CA ASP A 100 10.44 19.71 3.09
C ASP A 100 9.10 20.39 3.46
N LEU A 101 8.86 20.59 4.76
CA LEU A 101 7.62 21.22 5.26
C LEU A 101 7.51 22.72 4.89
N GLU A 102 8.58 23.35 4.40
CA GLU A 102 8.54 24.71 3.82
C GLU A 102 8.21 24.69 2.32
N GLY A 103 7.98 23.49 1.75
CA GLY A 103 7.66 23.30 0.33
C GLY A 103 8.88 23.31 -0.59
N ARG A 104 10.11 23.39 -0.06
CA ARG A 104 11.33 23.37 -0.88
C ARG A 104 11.64 21.94 -1.29
N LYS A 105 11.89 21.74 -2.58
CA LYS A 105 12.31 20.44 -3.14
C LYS A 105 13.50 19.90 -2.37
N MET A 106 13.44 18.64 -1.95
CA MET A 106 14.55 18.01 -1.26
C MET A 106 15.77 17.92 -2.20
N SER A 107 16.91 18.47 -1.78
CA SER A 107 18.14 18.42 -2.56
C SER A 107 19.39 18.47 -1.68
N LYS A 108 20.45 17.78 -2.13
CA LYS A 108 21.73 17.73 -1.41
C LYS A 108 22.36 19.10 -1.20
N SER A 109 22.12 20.04 -2.12
CA SER A 109 22.62 21.42 -2.04
C SER A 109 21.90 22.27 -1.01
N LEU A 110 20.65 21.95 -0.67
CA LEU A 110 19.91 22.60 0.41
C LEU A 110 20.10 21.89 1.76
N GLY A 111 20.61 20.64 1.75
CA GLY A 111 20.77 19.82 2.95
C GLY A 111 19.45 19.38 3.61
N ASN A 112 18.30 19.73 3.02
CA ASN A 112 16.97 19.37 3.51
C ASN A 112 16.55 17.94 3.11
N VAL A 113 17.50 17.08 2.74
CA VAL A 113 17.25 15.66 2.44
C VAL A 113 17.24 14.89 3.75
N ILE A 114 16.16 14.13 3.96
CA ILE A 114 16.10 13.13 5.03
C ILE A 114 16.31 11.77 4.38
N ASP A 115 17.23 10.97 4.94
CA ASP A 115 17.48 9.64 4.44
C ASP A 115 16.28 8.73 4.79
N PRO A 116 15.71 7.95 3.86
CA PRO A 116 14.68 6.96 4.18
C PRO A 116 15.06 6.05 5.35
N VAL A 117 16.35 5.73 5.50
CA VAL A 117 16.85 4.91 6.62
C VAL A 117 16.61 5.57 7.98
N ASP A 118 16.60 6.91 8.05
CA ASP A 118 16.33 7.64 9.31
C ASP A 118 14.89 7.46 9.78
N PHE A 119 13.93 7.26 8.86
CA PHE A 119 12.57 6.87 9.21
C PHE A 119 12.46 5.39 9.57
N ILE A 120 13.20 4.54 8.85
CA ILE A 120 13.12 3.09 9.03
C ILE A 120 13.70 2.68 10.39
N ALA A 121 14.93 3.12 10.70
CA ALA A 121 15.69 2.71 11.88
C ALA A 121 15.68 3.75 13.02
N GLY A 122 15.11 4.93 12.78
CA GLY A 122 15.20 6.06 13.68
C GLY A 122 16.56 6.77 13.62
N SER A 123 16.57 8.05 14.01
CA SER A 123 17.80 8.85 14.10
C SER A 123 17.65 9.96 15.12
N ALA A 124 18.62 10.06 16.03
CA ALA A 124 18.72 11.22 16.93
C ALA A 124 18.99 12.51 16.14
N LEU A 125 18.57 13.65 16.70
CA LEU A 125 18.77 14.96 16.10
C LEU A 125 20.26 15.28 15.86
N GLU A 126 21.14 14.88 16.79
CA GLU A 126 22.58 15.04 16.66
C GLU A 126 23.13 14.27 15.46
N ALA A 127 22.64 13.06 15.21
CA ALA A 127 23.05 12.24 14.07
C ALA A 127 22.58 12.86 12.74
N LEU A 128 21.34 13.39 12.69
CA LEU A 128 20.83 14.13 11.53
C LEU A 128 21.72 15.35 11.23
N ASN A 129 22.04 16.14 12.26
CA ASN A 129 22.90 17.30 12.15
C ASN A 129 24.33 16.95 11.70
N GLN A 130 24.88 15.81 12.14
CA GLN A 130 26.20 15.33 11.70
C GLN A 130 26.22 14.94 10.22
N LYS A 131 25.12 14.38 9.69
CA LYS A 131 25.02 14.05 8.26
C LYS A 131 25.10 15.29 7.38
N LEU A 132 24.58 16.43 7.84
CA LEU A 132 24.68 17.70 7.11
C LEU A 132 26.13 18.12 6.87
N LEU A 133 27.04 17.81 7.80
CA LEU A 133 28.47 18.14 7.71
C LEU A 133 29.23 17.28 6.70
N LYS A 134 28.70 16.09 6.35
CA LYS A 134 29.26 15.20 5.33
C LYS A 134 28.66 15.47 3.94
N GLY A 135 27.66 16.35 3.86
CA GLY A 135 26.94 16.65 2.64
C GLY A 135 27.64 17.69 1.76
N ASN A 136 26.89 18.22 0.78
CA ASN A 136 27.39 19.22 -0.16
C ASN A 136 27.29 20.66 0.38
N LEU A 137 26.81 20.84 1.62
CA LEU A 137 26.71 22.16 2.23
C LEU A 137 28.09 22.67 2.60
N ALA A 138 28.37 23.94 2.26
CA ALA A 138 29.59 24.59 2.69
C ALA A 138 29.65 24.67 4.22
N PRO A 139 30.79 24.34 4.85
CA PRO A 139 30.98 24.53 6.29
C PRO A 139 30.71 25.99 6.67
N ASN A 140 30.02 26.22 7.80
CA ASN A 140 29.67 27.55 8.32
C ASN A 140 28.83 28.43 7.38
N SER A 141 28.01 27.82 6.52
CA SER A 141 27.04 28.53 5.69
C SER A 141 25.74 28.84 6.43
N GLU A 142 25.08 29.95 6.08
CA GLU A 142 23.75 30.31 6.62
C GLU A 142 22.72 29.21 6.37
N GLU A 143 22.82 28.51 5.24
CA GLU A 143 21.94 27.39 4.89
C GLU A 143 22.11 26.19 5.82
N LEU A 144 23.33 25.92 6.28
CA LEU A 144 23.58 24.88 7.29
C LEU A 144 22.88 25.23 8.62
N ASP A 145 23.01 26.48 9.07
CA ASP A 145 22.38 26.93 10.32
C ASP A 145 20.85 26.99 10.20
N ARG A 146 20.33 27.33 9.02
CA ARG A 146 18.89 27.24 8.71
C ARG A 146 18.41 25.80 8.78
N THR A 147 19.12 24.86 8.14
CA THR A 147 18.73 23.45 8.08
C THR A 147 18.74 22.81 9.46
N LYS A 148 19.76 23.10 10.30
CA LYS A 148 19.81 22.65 11.69
C LYS A 148 18.63 23.15 12.51
N ARG A 149 18.29 24.45 12.40
CA ARG A 149 17.11 25.04 13.07
C ARG A 149 15.81 24.40 12.62
N PHE A 150 15.69 24.14 11.32
CA PHE A 150 14.52 23.47 10.75
C PHE A 150 14.40 22.02 11.23
N GLN A 151 15.49 21.23 11.24
CA GLN A 151 15.50 19.88 11.79
C GLN A 151 15.14 19.87 13.28
N ALA A 152 15.65 20.81 14.08
CA ALA A 152 15.29 20.92 15.50
C ALA A 152 13.81 21.27 15.73
N THR A 153 13.18 21.97 14.77
CA THR A 153 11.75 22.30 14.82
C THR A 153 10.89 21.10 14.43
N CYS A 154 11.29 20.36 13.40
CA CYS A 154 10.53 19.22 12.88
C CYS A 154 10.73 17.95 13.74
N PHE A 155 11.95 17.75 14.25
CA PHE A 155 12.41 16.55 14.93
C PHE A 155 13.14 16.92 16.23
N PRO A 156 12.46 17.56 17.20
CA PRO A 156 13.09 18.01 18.45
C PRO A 156 13.72 16.86 19.25
N GLU A 157 13.13 15.66 19.19
CA GLU A 157 13.63 14.43 19.82
C GLU A 157 14.32 13.49 18.82
N GLY A 158 14.55 13.95 17.59
CA GLY A 158 14.93 13.11 16.45
C GLY A 158 13.73 12.46 15.76
N ILE A 159 14.04 11.53 14.85
CA ILE A 159 13.05 10.72 14.13
C ILE A 159 12.96 9.37 14.86
N PRO A 160 11.78 8.97 15.36
CA PRO A 160 11.62 7.65 15.97
C PRO A 160 11.68 6.55 14.89
N GLU A 161 12.03 5.34 15.32
CA GLU A 161 11.95 4.15 14.46
C GLU A 161 10.50 3.92 14.02
N CYS A 162 10.25 3.94 12.70
CA CYS A 162 8.91 3.74 12.13
C CYS A 162 8.79 2.46 11.30
N GLY A 163 9.91 1.93 10.80
CA GLY A 163 9.92 0.77 9.92
C GLY A 163 9.56 1.09 8.45
N THR A 164 9.86 0.13 7.58
CA THR A 164 9.73 0.29 6.12
C THR A 164 8.28 0.39 5.66
N ASP A 165 7.38 -0.39 6.25
CA ASP A 165 5.98 -0.43 5.82
C ASP A 165 5.23 0.87 6.13
N ALA A 166 5.50 1.47 7.29
CA ALA A 166 4.94 2.77 7.65
C ALA A 166 5.39 3.85 6.65
N LEU A 167 6.68 3.88 6.31
CA LEU A 167 7.23 4.84 5.33
C LEU A 167 6.63 4.64 3.94
N ARG A 168 6.56 3.39 3.45
CA ARG A 168 5.97 3.06 2.14
C ARG A 168 4.53 3.52 2.06
N PHE A 169 3.71 3.16 3.06
CA PHE A 169 2.30 3.49 3.08
C PHE A 169 2.07 5.00 3.19
N ALA A 170 2.86 5.69 4.00
CA ALA A 170 2.83 7.14 4.12
C ALA A 170 3.09 7.83 2.77
N LEU A 171 4.18 7.47 2.10
CA LEU A 171 4.57 8.07 0.82
C LEU A 171 3.51 7.86 -0.27
N VAL A 172 2.95 6.65 -0.37
CA VAL A 172 1.89 6.35 -1.34
C VAL A 172 0.63 7.18 -1.03
N ASN A 173 0.18 7.20 0.22
CA ASN A 173 -1.02 7.94 0.60
C ASN A 173 -0.87 9.47 0.39
N SER A 174 0.33 10.01 0.59
CA SER A 174 0.61 11.44 0.40
C SER A 174 0.51 11.92 -1.05
N THR A 175 0.41 11.01 -2.03
CA THR A 175 0.15 11.37 -3.43
C THR A 175 -1.28 11.86 -3.70
N SER A 176 -2.18 11.79 -2.71
CA SER A 176 -3.59 12.23 -2.83
C SER A 176 -3.78 13.76 -2.91
N VAL A 177 -2.85 14.54 -2.34
CA VAL A 177 -3.09 15.96 -2.04
C VAL A 177 -2.56 16.90 -3.11
N SER A 178 -1.36 16.64 -3.64
CA SER A 178 -0.73 17.57 -4.59
C SER A 178 0.35 16.90 -5.45
N GLN A 179 0.88 17.63 -6.43
CA GLN A 179 2.06 17.23 -7.20
C GLN A 179 3.37 17.29 -6.39
N THR A 180 3.29 17.66 -5.12
CA THR A 180 4.39 17.69 -4.15
C THR A 180 4.01 16.88 -2.91
N ILE A 181 4.89 15.98 -2.48
CA ILE A 181 4.79 15.29 -1.20
C ILE A 181 5.53 16.13 -0.17
N LEU A 182 4.80 16.74 0.77
CA LEU A 182 5.40 17.33 1.96
C LEU A 182 5.73 16.20 2.93
N LEU A 183 7.01 15.86 3.07
CA LEU A 183 7.41 14.74 3.91
C LEU A 183 7.47 15.17 5.37
N ASP A 184 6.45 14.80 6.14
CA ASP A 184 6.39 14.99 7.60
C ASP A 184 6.66 13.66 8.32
N ALA A 185 7.53 13.65 9.32
CA ALA A 185 7.69 12.47 10.19
C ALA A 185 6.41 12.14 10.93
N LYS A 186 5.58 13.13 11.27
CA LYS A 186 4.30 12.89 11.96
C LYS A 186 3.38 12.01 11.14
N ASP A 187 3.40 12.14 9.81
CA ASP A 187 2.60 11.29 8.94
C ASP A 187 3.15 9.87 8.92
N VAL A 188 4.47 9.69 8.87
CA VAL A 188 5.10 8.36 8.94
C VAL A 188 4.83 7.69 10.30
N ILE A 189 4.93 8.43 11.40
CA ILE A 189 4.61 7.95 12.76
C ILE A 189 3.16 7.50 12.85
N ARG A 190 2.21 8.26 12.30
CA ARG A 190 0.80 7.85 12.25
C ARG A 190 0.62 6.51 11.53
N TYR A 191 1.42 6.24 10.51
CA TYR A 191 1.38 4.96 9.80
C TYR A 191 2.11 3.83 10.51
N ARG A 192 3.07 4.14 11.39
CA ARG A 192 3.59 3.17 12.36
C ARG A 192 2.49 2.75 13.34
N GLU A 193 1.76 3.71 13.92
CA GLU A 193 0.62 3.41 14.80
C GLU A 193 -0.46 2.59 14.08
N PHE A 194 -0.68 2.85 12.78
CA PHE A 194 -1.55 2.02 11.96
C PHE A 194 -1.02 0.58 11.84
N CYS A 195 0.27 0.37 11.61
CA CYS A 195 0.90 -0.96 11.63
C CYS A 195 0.72 -1.67 12.97
N ASP A 196 0.91 -0.96 14.09
CA ASP A 196 0.67 -1.52 15.43
C ASP A 196 -0.79 -1.98 15.58
N GLY A 197 -1.74 -1.17 15.09
CA GLY A 197 -3.16 -1.53 15.05
C GLY A 197 -3.47 -2.75 14.16
N LEU A 198 -2.77 -2.94 13.04
CA LEU A 198 -2.88 -4.15 12.22
C LEU A 198 -2.44 -5.38 13.03
N TYR A 199 -1.29 -5.29 13.68
CA TYR A 199 -0.76 -6.36 14.52
C TYR A 199 -1.73 -6.75 15.64
N GLU A 200 -2.22 -5.77 16.40
CA GLU A 200 -3.17 -6.00 17.48
C GLU A 200 -4.47 -6.62 16.99
N THR A 201 -5.00 -6.13 15.86
CA THR A 201 -6.25 -6.64 15.26
C THR A 201 -6.11 -8.10 14.84
N VAL A 202 -5.02 -8.45 14.14
CA VAL A 202 -4.77 -9.83 13.70
C VAL A 202 -4.51 -10.74 14.89
N HIS A 203 -3.69 -10.32 15.86
CA HIS A 203 -3.45 -11.10 17.06
C HIS A 203 -4.74 -11.34 17.86
N GLY A 204 -5.57 -10.31 18.02
CA GLY A 204 -6.89 -10.44 18.66
C GLY A 204 -7.78 -11.43 17.92
N ALA A 205 -7.89 -11.32 16.59
CA ALA A 205 -8.66 -12.24 15.76
C ALA A 205 -8.16 -13.70 15.88
N LEU A 206 -6.85 -13.91 15.93
CA LEU A 206 -6.27 -15.25 16.12
C LEU A 206 -6.66 -15.88 17.47
N THR A 207 -6.81 -15.09 18.53
CA THR A 207 -7.27 -15.62 19.83
C THR A 207 -8.73 -16.03 19.83
N MET A 208 -9.52 -15.56 18.86
CA MET A 208 -10.93 -15.94 18.67
C MET A 208 -11.09 -17.22 17.84
N LEU A 209 -10.01 -17.73 17.23
CA LEU A 209 -10.05 -18.98 16.48
C LEU A 209 -9.84 -20.18 17.44
N PRO A 210 -10.54 -21.30 17.22
CA PRO A 210 -10.25 -22.54 17.93
C PRO A 210 -8.79 -22.98 17.76
N ARG A 211 -8.16 -23.56 18.80
CA ARG A 211 -6.75 -23.95 18.79
C ARG A 211 -6.36 -24.90 17.65
N ASP A 212 -7.26 -25.82 17.31
CA ASP A 212 -7.05 -26.81 16.24
C ASP A 212 -7.80 -26.43 14.95
N TYR A 213 -8.20 -25.16 14.82
CA TYR A 213 -8.88 -24.67 13.64
C TYR A 213 -8.03 -24.88 12.39
N LYS A 214 -8.65 -25.46 11.37
CA LYS A 214 -8.09 -25.60 10.04
C LYS A 214 -9.06 -24.94 9.08
N PRO A 215 -8.60 -23.97 8.27
CA PRO A 215 -9.46 -23.32 7.30
C PRO A 215 -10.07 -24.37 6.38
N THR A 216 -11.34 -24.23 6.05
CA THR A 216 -11.93 -25.10 5.05
C THR A 216 -11.38 -24.74 3.68
N SER A 217 -11.24 -25.75 2.84
CA SER A 217 -10.50 -25.63 1.61
C SER A 217 -11.20 -24.71 0.60
N SER A 218 -12.54 -24.65 0.54
CA SER A 218 -13.24 -23.79 -0.42
C SER A 218 -12.73 -22.36 -0.37
N ALA A 219 -12.17 -21.89 -1.49
CA ALA A 219 -11.44 -20.62 -1.62
C ALA A 219 -12.14 -19.43 -0.97
N TYR A 220 -13.46 -19.49 -0.87
CA TYR A 220 -14.30 -18.52 -0.22
C TYR A 220 -15.57 -19.30 0.16
N GLY A 221 -15.82 -19.47 1.46
CA GLY A 221 -16.72 -20.48 2.05
C GLY A 221 -18.01 -20.77 1.26
N GLN A 222 -18.18 -22.01 0.76
CA GLN A 222 -19.47 -22.55 0.29
C GLN A 222 -20.48 -22.79 1.44
N ARG A 223 -20.44 -21.99 2.51
CA ARG A 223 -21.36 -22.07 3.64
C ARG A 223 -21.82 -20.68 4.01
N MET A 224 -23.11 -20.44 3.73
CA MET A 224 -23.79 -19.16 3.86
C MET A 224 -23.41 -18.46 5.16
N ALA A 225 -22.84 -17.25 5.05
CA ALA A 225 -22.76 -16.33 6.17
C ALA A 225 -24.14 -16.24 6.84
N ARG A 226 -24.21 -16.64 8.11
CA ARG A 226 -25.48 -16.86 8.80
C ARG A 226 -25.94 -15.59 9.49
N ARG A 227 -25.03 -14.97 10.25
CA ARG A 227 -25.31 -13.75 10.99
C ARG A 227 -25.27 -12.55 10.04
N ILE A 228 -26.03 -11.52 10.38
CA ILE A 228 -26.06 -10.29 9.58
C ILE A 228 -24.70 -9.59 9.55
N GLY A 229 -23.94 -9.64 10.66
CA GLY A 229 -22.58 -9.13 10.73
C GLY A 229 -21.59 -9.89 9.84
N ASP A 230 -21.75 -11.21 9.70
CA ASP A 230 -20.90 -12.02 8.82
C ASP A 230 -21.10 -11.62 7.35
N ARG A 231 -22.35 -11.47 6.93
CA ARG A 231 -22.70 -10.99 5.58
C ARG A 231 -22.19 -9.58 5.33
N TYR A 232 -22.36 -8.70 6.32
CA TYR A 232 -21.86 -7.32 6.26
C TYR A 232 -20.35 -7.29 6.02
N ILE A 233 -19.55 -8.00 6.83
CA ILE A 233 -18.09 -7.87 6.72
C ILE A 233 -17.55 -8.51 5.44
N LEU A 234 -18.13 -9.62 4.97
CA LEU A 234 -17.78 -10.22 3.67
C LEU A 234 -18.13 -9.27 2.53
N HIS A 235 -19.28 -8.60 2.60
CA HIS A 235 -19.64 -7.57 1.62
C HIS A 235 -18.66 -6.40 1.63
N ARG A 236 -18.29 -5.91 2.81
CA ARG A 236 -17.30 -4.82 2.94
C ARG A 236 -15.91 -5.21 2.46
N LEU A 237 -15.48 -6.46 2.69
CA LEU A 237 -14.23 -6.99 2.14
C LEU A 237 -14.26 -7.01 0.62
N ASN A 238 -15.33 -7.55 0.02
CA ASN A 238 -15.51 -7.63 -1.44
C ASN A 238 -15.57 -6.24 -2.09
N THR A 239 -16.29 -5.30 -1.47
CA THR A 239 -16.35 -3.89 -1.91
C THR A 239 -14.97 -3.23 -1.81
N ALA A 240 -14.25 -3.41 -0.70
CA ALA A 240 -12.91 -2.86 -0.53
C ALA A 240 -11.93 -3.45 -1.55
N SER A 241 -11.98 -4.77 -1.81
CA SER A 241 -11.12 -5.43 -2.79
C SER A 241 -11.31 -4.84 -4.19
N ARG A 242 -12.57 -4.66 -4.62
CA ARG A 242 -12.92 -4.03 -5.90
C ARG A 242 -12.46 -2.57 -5.99
N GLU A 243 -12.64 -1.79 -4.93
CA GLU A 243 -12.20 -0.39 -4.86
C GLU A 243 -10.68 -0.27 -4.95
N VAL A 244 -9.95 -1.15 -4.27
CA VAL A 244 -8.49 -1.19 -4.24
C VAL A 244 -7.94 -1.64 -5.59
N GLU A 245 -8.46 -2.72 -6.16
CA GLU A 245 -8.09 -3.23 -7.48
C GLU A 245 -8.32 -2.16 -8.56
N GLY A 246 -9.52 -1.58 -8.62
CA GLY A 246 -9.82 -0.50 -9.57
C GLY A 246 -8.94 0.74 -9.37
N ALA A 247 -8.61 1.09 -8.13
CA ALA A 247 -7.67 2.18 -7.87
C ALA A 247 -6.24 1.86 -8.34
N MET A 248 -5.78 0.62 -8.22
CA MET A 248 -4.47 0.18 -8.72
C MET A 248 -4.42 0.18 -10.25
N GLU A 249 -5.47 -0.30 -10.93
CA GLU A 249 -5.61 -0.25 -12.39
C GLU A 249 -5.60 1.19 -12.93
N GLU A 250 -6.28 2.10 -12.23
CA GLU A 250 -6.26 3.53 -12.54
C GLU A 250 -4.95 4.24 -12.13
N LYS A 251 -3.98 3.52 -11.56
CA LYS A 251 -2.73 4.06 -10.96
C LYS A 251 -2.97 5.12 -9.86
N LYS A 252 -4.15 5.11 -9.24
CA LYS A 252 -4.51 5.96 -8.09
C LYS A 252 -4.19 5.23 -6.77
N PHE A 253 -2.91 4.93 -6.56
CA PHE A 253 -2.44 4.15 -5.41
C PHE A 253 -2.84 4.75 -4.05
N TRP A 254 -2.95 6.08 -3.93
CA TRP A 254 -3.46 6.70 -2.69
C TRP A 254 -4.93 6.35 -2.40
N LYS A 255 -5.76 6.12 -3.42
CA LYS A 255 -7.16 5.72 -3.24
C LYS A 255 -7.23 4.27 -2.79
N ALA A 256 -6.34 3.41 -3.29
CA ALA A 256 -6.16 2.06 -2.77
C ALA A 256 -5.77 2.08 -1.28
N THR A 257 -4.82 2.94 -0.86
CA THR A 257 -4.48 3.08 0.56
C THR A 257 -5.66 3.54 1.41
N GLN A 258 -6.54 4.39 0.89
CA GLN A 258 -7.76 4.81 1.61
C GLN A 258 -8.76 3.66 1.78
N GLY A 259 -8.98 2.85 0.74
CA GLY A 259 -9.84 1.66 0.81
C GLY A 259 -9.35 0.66 1.85
N ILE A 260 -8.05 0.37 1.85
CA ILE A 260 -7.37 -0.49 2.84
C ILE A 260 -7.57 0.06 4.26
N ARG A 261 -7.27 1.34 4.49
CA ARG A 261 -7.45 1.96 5.82
C ARG A 261 -8.90 1.93 6.26
N ASN A 262 -9.85 2.17 5.36
CA ASN A 262 -11.25 2.15 5.72
C ASN A 262 -11.69 0.76 6.21
N LEU A 263 -11.22 -0.31 5.56
CA LEU A 263 -11.47 -1.68 5.99
C LEU A 263 -10.87 -1.95 7.39
N TRP A 264 -9.58 -1.65 7.58
CA TRP A 264 -8.85 -1.94 8.82
C TRP A 264 -9.24 -1.05 10.00
N CYS A 265 -9.53 0.23 9.79
CA CYS A 265 -9.82 1.17 10.87
C CYS A 265 -11.30 1.22 11.25
N HIS A 266 -12.22 0.87 10.33
CA HIS A 266 -13.66 1.01 10.58
C HIS A 266 -14.40 -0.33 10.54
N HIS A 267 -14.30 -1.07 9.43
CA HIS A 267 -15.16 -2.22 9.20
C HIS A 267 -14.75 -3.44 10.03
N ILE A 268 -13.46 -3.81 10.02
CA ILE A 268 -12.95 -4.95 10.80
C ILE A 268 -13.18 -4.74 12.30
N PRO A 269 -12.80 -3.61 12.92
CA PRO A 269 -13.03 -3.41 14.35
C PRO A 269 -14.52 -3.37 14.73
N THR A 270 -15.38 -2.86 13.85
CA THR A 270 -16.84 -2.87 14.06
C THR A 270 -17.37 -4.31 14.04
N TYR A 271 -16.91 -5.12 13.09
CA TYR A 271 -17.27 -6.54 13.03
C TYR A 271 -16.76 -7.33 14.24
N LEU A 272 -15.51 -7.12 14.67
CA LEU A 272 -14.94 -7.82 15.83
C LEU A 272 -15.72 -7.52 17.12
N LYS A 273 -16.17 -6.28 17.32
CA LYS A 273 -17.03 -5.92 18.46
C LYS A 273 -18.39 -6.64 18.41
N TYR A 274 -18.99 -6.71 17.22
CA TYR A 274 -20.24 -7.46 17.01
C TYR A 274 -20.04 -8.97 17.24
N TYR A 275 -18.92 -9.51 16.77
CA TYR A 275 -18.54 -10.91 16.97
C TYR A 275 -18.49 -11.24 18.47
N GLN A 276 -17.74 -10.45 19.24
CA GLN A 276 -17.59 -10.62 20.69
C GLN A 276 -18.94 -10.56 21.42
N SER A 277 -19.82 -9.62 21.06
CA SER A 277 -21.14 -9.53 21.71
C SER A 277 -22.04 -10.73 21.45
N CYS A 278 -21.89 -11.40 20.29
CA CYS A 278 -22.67 -12.60 19.99
C CYS A 278 -22.19 -13.82 20.81
N GLU A 279 -20.88 -13.94 21.05
CA GLU A 279 -20.29 -15.05 21.81
C GLU A 279 -20.60 -14.96 23.32
N GLU A 280 -20.79 -13.76 23.86
CA GLU A 280 -21.23 -13.58 25.26
C GLU A 280 -22.67 -14.07 25.51
N GLU A 281 -23.53 -14.05 24.48
CA GLU A 281 -24.94 -14.45 24.58
C GLU A 281 -25.17 -15.94 24.28
N ASP A 282 -24.43 -16.53 23.33
CA ASP A 282 -24.58 -17.92 22.91
C ASP A 282 -23.67 -18.86 23.75
N THR A 283 -24.20 -19.48 24.81
CA THR A 283 -23.46 -20.44 25.65
C THR A 283 -23.17 -21.79 24.97
N ASN A 284 -23.65 -22.01 23.74
CA ASN A 284 -23.49 -23.26 23.01
C ASN A 284 -23.25 -23.03 21.50
N SER A 285 -22.06 -23.42 21.08
CA SER A 285 -21.53 -23.55 19.71
C SER A 285 -21.18 -22.26 18.97
N GLU A 286 -19.88 -22.00 18.90
CA GLU A 286 -19.27 -21.27 17.80
C GLU A 286 -19.73 -21.91 16.48
N SER A 287 -20.52 -21.17 15.70
CA SER A 287 -20.95 -21.62 14.38
C SER A 287 -19.73 -21.57 13.46
N LEU A 288 -19.18 -22.72 13.06
CA LEU A 288 -18.09 -22.84 12.07
C LEU A 288 -18.15 -21.80 10.92
N PRO A 289 -19.32 -21.49 10.30
CA PRO A 289 -19.45 -20.38 9.35
C PRO A 289 -18.92 -19.00 9.78
N THR A 290 -19.08 -18.63 11.05
CA THR A 290 -18.66 -17.33 11.60
C THR A 290 -17.14 -17.32 11.82
N ILE A 291 -16.55 -18.42 12.28
CA ILE A 291 -15.08 -18.57 12.38
C ILE A 291 -14.44 -18.51 10.98
N GLU A 292 -15.02 -19.20 9.99
CA GLU A 292 -14.56 -19.15 8.60
C GLU A 292 -14.68 -17.73 8.03
N THR A 293 -15.73 -16.99 8.38
CA THR A 293 -15.89 -15.59 8.00
C THR A 293 -14.78 -14.72 8.58
N LEU A 294 -14.52 -14.84 9.89
CA LEU A 294 -13.43 -14.11 10.55
C LEU A 294 -12.07 -14.39 9.88
N TYR A 295 -11.76 -15.67 9.63
CA TYR A 295 -10.53 -16.05 8.94
C TYR A 295 -10.44 -15.44 7.54
N ALA A 296 -11.49 -15.60 6.72
CA ALA A 296 -11.51 -15.10 5.34
C ALA A 296 -11.35 -13.57 5.26
N VAL A 297 -11.92 -12.84 6.22
CA VAL A 297 -11.78 -11.38 6.31
C VAL A 297 -10.34 -10.98 6.63
N ILE A 298 -9.71 -11.62 7.61
CA ILE A 298 -8.33 -11.29 7.99
C ILE A 298 -7.35 -11.66 6.88
N ASP A 299 -7.46 -12.87 6.32
CA ASP A 299 -6.62 -13.33 5.22
C ASP A 299 -6.78 -12.42 3.98
N GLY A 300 -8.02 -12.15 3.56
CA GLY A 300 -8.29 -11.26 2.42
C GLY A 300 -7.79 -9.83 2.65
N ALA A 301 -7.96 -9.30 3.87
CA ALA A 301 -7.49 -7.96 4.20
C ALA A 301 -5.95 -7.87 4.21
N LEU A 302 -5.24 -8.91 4.67
CA LEU A 302 -3.78 -8.97 4.63
C LEU A 302 -3.28 -9.05 3.18
N ARG A 303 -3.85 -9.93 2.35
CA ARG A 303 -3.50 -10.07 0.92
C ARG A 303 -3.72 -8.77 0.15
N MET A 304 -4.79 -8.05 0.47
CA MET A 304 -5.08 -6.73 -0.12
C MET A 304 -4.10 -5.64 0.33
N THR A 305 -3.64 -5.66 1.59
CA THR A 305 -2.68 -4.68 2.12
C THR A 305 -1.25 -4.93 1.63
N HIS A 306 -0.91 -6.17 1.31
CA HIS A 306 0.45 -6.62 1.04
C HIS A 306 1.24 -5.79 0.00
N PRO A 307 0.67 -5.36 -1.16
CA PRO A 307 1.40 -4.53 -2.13
C PRO A 307 1.98 -3.23 -1.55
N PHE A 308 1.38 -2.73 -0.45
CA PHE A 308 1.76 -1.47 0.20
C PHE A 308 2.63 -1.70 1.44
N MET A 309 2.33 -2.71 2.24
CA MET A 309 3.05 -3.06 3.47
C MET A 309 3.53 -4.50 3.40
N LEU A 310 4.78 -4.72 3.00
CA LEU A 310 5.30 -6.02 2.60
C LEU A 310 5.68 -6.88 3.81
N PHE A 311 6.32 -6.30 4.82
CA PHE A 311 6.96 -7.06 5.89
C PHE A 311 5.97 -7.47 6.97
N ILE A 312 5.16 -6.55 7.46
CA ILE A 312 4.18 -6.82 8.51
C ILE A 312 3.09 -7.76 8.02
N THR A 313 2.63 -7.61 6.78
CA THR A 313 1.59 -8.49 6.25
C THR A 313 2.11 -9.91 6.00
N GLU A 314 3.36 -10.07 5.56
CA GLU A 314 3.99 -11.39 5.46
C GLU A 314 4.08 -12.05 6.84
N GLU A 315 4.64 -11.35 7.83
CA GLU A 315 4.77 -11.86 9.20
C GLU A 315 3.42 -12.26 9.82
N LEU A 316 2.38 -11.44 9.62
CA LEU A 316 1.04 -11.71 10.13
C LEU A 316 0.34 -12.84 9.37
N TRP A 317 0.50 -12.91 8.06
CA TRP A 317 -0.11 -13.94 7.22
C TRP A 317 0.49 -15.32 7.49
N GLN A 318 1.80 -15.42 7.74
CA GLN A 318 2.46 -16.67 8.11
C GLN A 318 1.98 -17.22 9.47
N LYS A 319 1.43 -16.37 10.34
CA LYS A 319 0.84 -16.78 11.63
C LYS A 319 -0.60 -17.26 11.51
N LEU A 320 -1.26 -17.02 10.37
CA LEU A 320 -2.60 -17.56 10.15
C LEU A 320 -2.54 -19.09 10.05
N PRO A 321 -3.57 -19.80 10.55
CA PRO A 321 -3.73 -21.22 10.29
C PRO A 321 -3.63 -21.49 8.77
N LYS A 322 -2.72 -22.40 8.38
CA LYS A 322 -2.48 -22.67 6.97
C LYS A 322 -3.70 -23.32 6.32
N SER A 323 -4.16 -22.74 5.21
CA SER A 323 -5.24 -23.32 4.40
C SER A 323 -4.84 -24.69 3.83
N PRO A 324 -5.76 -25.66 3.71
CA PRO A 324 -5.56 -26.90 2.96
C PRO A 324 -5.45 -26.69 1.43
N HIS A 325 -5.61 -25.47 0.91
CA HIS A 325 -5.59 -25.15 -0.53
C HIS A 325 -4.36 -24.37 -1.01
N GLY A 326 -3.24 -24.47 -0.31
CA GLY A 326 -1.97 -24.21 -0.99
C GLY A 326 -0.75 -24.41 -0.11
N ASP A 327 0.27 -25.05 -0.69
CA ASP A 327 1.67 -24.91 -0.28
C ASP A 327 2.20 -23.49 -0.57
N THR A 328 1.33 -22.48 -0.68
CA THR A 328 1.69 -21.09 -0.99
C THR A 328 2.68 -20.60 0.06
N PRO A 329 3.95 -20.45 -0.30
CA PRO A 329 5.01 -20.31 0.69
C PRO A 329 5.06 -18.90 1.30
N SER A 330 4.46 -17.91 0.63
CA SER A 330 4.52 -16.50 0.99
C SER A 330 3.32 -15.76 0.42
N ILE A 331 2.88 -14.73 1.14
CA ILE A 331 1.80 -13.85 0.69
C ILE A 331 2.17 -13.10 -0.60
N MET A 332 3.47 -12.93 -0.90
CA MET A 332 3.99 -12.33 -2.13
C MET A 332 3.53 -13.06 -3.40
N VAL A 333 3.22 -14.35 -3.30
CA VAL A 333 2.76 -15.19 -4.42
C VAL A 333 1.33 -15.70 -4.21
N ALA A 334 0.65 -15.20 -3.18
CA ALA A 334 -0.77 -15.49 -2.97
C ALA A 334 -1.63 -14.69 -3.94
N GLU A 335 -2.76 -15.27 -4.34
CA GLU A 335 -3.72 -14.57 -5.21
C GLU A 335 -4.31 -13.36 -4.48
N PHE A 336 -4.44 -12.25 -5.20
CA PHE A 336 -5.19 -11.09 -4.70
C PHE A 336 -6.66 -11.50 -4.46
N PRO A 337 -7.33 -11.05 -3.39
CA PRO A 337 -8.65 -11.53 -3.00
C PRO A 337 -9.74 -11.39 -4.09
N GLY A 338 -9.60 -10.38 -4.97
CA GLY A 338 -10.46 -10.19 -6.14
C GLY A 338 -11.95 -9.96 -5.82
N GLN A 339 -12.76 -9.83 -6.87
CA GLN A 339 -14.21 -9.72 -6.73
C GLN A 339 -14.86 -11.11 -6.61
N SER A 340 -15.75 -11.26 -5.63
CA SER A 340 -16.60 -12.44 -5.47
C SER A 340 -18.09 -12.09 -5.50
N PRO A 341 -18.86 -12.52 -6.52
CA PRO A 341 -20.32 -12.31 -6.56
C PRO A 341 -21.06 -12.93 -5.36
N GLU A 342 -20.50 -13.97 -4.76
CA GLU A 342 -21.09 -14.66 -3.59
C GLU A 342 -21.08 -13.81 -2.32
N TYR A 343 -20.36 -12.68 -2.32
CA TYR A 343 -20.24 -11.73 -1.21
C TYR A 343 -20.90 -10.40 -1.51
N GLU A 344 -21.93 -10.38 -2.35
CA GLU A 344 -22.77 -9.21 -2.55
C GLU A 344 -23.98 -9.25 -1.61
N TYR A 345 -23.87 -8.56 -0.47
CA TYR A 345 -24.93 -8.46 0.55
C TYR A 345 -25.30 -7.00 0.84
N PRO A 346 -25.78 -6.22 -0.15
CA PRO A 346 -26.09 -4.79 0.05
C PRO A 346 -27.15 -4.57 1.14
N TYR A 347 -28.19 -5.42 1.19
CA TYR A 347 -29.21 -5.35 2.24
C TYR A 347 -28.67 -5.61 3.64
N ALA A 348 -27.73 -6.57 3.78
CA ALA A 348 -27.11 -6.85 5.07
C ALA A 348 -26.27 -5.66 5.55
N GLU A 349 -25.63 -4.93 4.64
CA GLU A 349 -24.93 -3.70 4.99
C GLU A 349 -25.87 -2.60 5.49
N GLU A 350 -26.98 -2.35 4.80
CA GLU A 350 -27.95 -1.34 5.21
C GLU A 350 -28.51 -1.64 6.61
N GLU A 351 -28.97 -2.87 6.83
CA GLU A 351 -29.52 -3.32 8.10
C GLU A 351 -28.48 -3.32 9.23
N PHE A 352 -27.26 -3.80 8.97
CA PHE A 352 -26.18 -3.79 9.96
C PHE A 352 -25.80 -2.36 10.35
N ASN A 353 -25.69 -1.45 9.38
CA ASN A 353 -25.40 -0.05 9.63
C ASN A 353 -26.51 0.62 10.46
N LEU A 354 -27.77 0.32 10.17
CA LEU A 354 -28.90 0.80 10.97
C LEU A 354 -28.82 0.29 12.42
N MET A 355 -28.57 -1.01 12.61
CA MET A 355 -28.40 -1.62 13.93
C MET A 355 -27.26 -0.93 14.71
N MET A 356 -26.08 -0.76 14.09
CA MET A 356 -24.94 -0.10 14.73
C MET A 356 -25.20 1.39 15.04
N LYS A 357 -25.97 2.08 14.19
CA LYS A 357 -26.40 3.46 14.46
C LYS A 357 -27.31 3.53 15.68
N CYS A 358 -28.33 2.67 15.75
CA CYS A 358 -29.21 2.59 16.91
C CYS A 358 -28.42 2.28 18.20
N ALA A 359 -27.47 1.33 18.15
CA ALA A 359 -26.63 0.99 19.29
C ALA A 359 -25.80 2.21 19.79
N LYS A 360 -25.19 2.96 18.86
CA LYS A 360 -24.43 4.19 19.19
C LYS A 360 -25.33 5.27 19.79
N GLU A 361 -26.52 5.50 19.24
CA GLU A 361 -27.47 6.48 19.77
C GLU A 361 -27.92 6.10 21.20
N ILE A 362 -28.23 4.82 21.44
CA ILE A 362 -28.55 4.32 22.79
C ILE A 362 -27.37 4.53 23.74
N GLN A 363 -26.16 4.18 23.33
CA GLN A 363 -24.96 4.37 24.16
C GLN A 363 -24.73 5.85 24.49
N SER A 364 -24.90 6.75 23.52
CA SER A 364 -24.80 8.19 23.75
C SER A 364 -25.84 8.70 24.75
N LEU A 365 -27.08 8.20 24.67
CA LEU A 365 -28.13 8.54 25.64
C LEU A 365 -27.80 7.99 27.04
N CYS A 366 -27.24 6.78 27.13
CA CYS A 366 -26.82 6.15 28.38
C CYS A 366 -25.57 6.78 29.01
N GLN A 367 -24.79 7.56 28.28
CA GLN A 367 -23.70 8.37 28.85
C GLN A 367 -24.23 9.70 29.39
N GLY A 368 -25.27 10.27 28.76
CA GLY A 368 -25.92 11.51 29.22
C GLY A 368 -26.86 11.32 30.40
N MET A 369 -27.47 10.14 30.53
CA MET A 369 -28.23 9.70 31.69
C MET A 369 -27.32 8.78 32.50
N VAL A 370 -27.02 9.02 33.77
CA VAL A 370 -26.09 8.19 34.59
C VAL A 370 -26.66 6.77 34.79
N ILE A 371 -26.63 5.96 33.73
CA ILE A 371 -27.16 4.61 33.66
C ILE A 371 -25.99 3.67 33.93
N ARG A 372 -26.14 2.81 34.96
CA ARG A 372 -25.09 1.85 35.37
C ARG A 372 -24.75 0.88 34.23
N GLU A 373 -23.50 0.42 34.18
CA GLU A 373 -23.09 -0.71 33.33
C GLU A 373 -24.07 -1.89 33.54
N ASN A 374 -24.52 -2.51 32.44
CA ASN A 374 -25.51 -3.60 32.37
C ASN A 374 -26.99 -3.24 32.62
N ALA A 375 -27.37 -1.96 32.61
CA ALA A 375 -28.78 -1.59 32.66
C ALA A 375 -29.52 -1.96 31.37
N LYS A 376 -30.64 -2.69 31.49
CA LYS A 376 -31.49 -3.05 30.35
C LYS A 376 -32.33 -1.85 29.90
N VAL A 377 -32.00 -1.29 28.73
CA VAL A 377 -32.80 -0.24 28.10
C VAL A 377 -33.87 -0.89 27.21
N ARG A 378 -35.15 -0.62 27.47
CA ARG A 378 -36.26 -1.07 26.61
C ARG A 378 -36.52 -0.01 25.53
N SER A 379 -36.35 -0.37 24.26
CA SER A 379 -36.81 0.45 23.14
C SER A 379 -38.35 0.50 23.12
N PRO A 380 -38.97 1.67 22.94
CA PRO A 380 -40.43 1.81 22.93
C PRO A 380 -41.11 1.32 21.63
N ARG A 381 -40.38 0.73 20.67
CA ARG A 381 -40.97 0.07 19.50
C ARG A 381 -40.35 -1.31 19.26
N PRO A 382 -41.15 -2.38 19.11
CA PRO A 382 -40.64 -3.61 18.52
C PRO A 382 -40.27 -3.35 17.05
N PHE A 383 -39.18 -3.97 16.59
CA PHE A 383 -38.91 -4.11 15.16
C PHE A 383 -40.17 -4.68 14.47
N PRO A 384 -40.55 -4.21 13.27
CA PRO A 384 -41.70 -4.75 12.56
C PRO A 384 -41.49 -6.26 12.33
N GLN A 385 -42.28 -7.06 13.04
CA GLN A 385 -42.38 -8.51 12.82
C GLN A 385 -43.20 -8.75 11.56
N ASP A 386 -42.57 -8.67 10.39
CA ASP A 386 -43.12 -9.27 9.17
C ASP A 386 -42.34 -10.54 8.84
N VAL A 387 -42.51 -11.56 9.68
CA VAL A 387 -42.43 -12.96 9.26
C VAL A 387 -43.55 -13.68 9.98
N GLY A 388 -44.62 -13.99 9.24
CA GLY A 388 -45.79 -14.68 9.76
C GLY A 388 -45.41 -16.02 10.40
N CYS A 389 -45.74 -16.17 11.68
CA CYS A 389 -45.92 -17.47 12.30
C CYS A 389 -47.17 -17.35 13.18
N GLU A 390 -48.20 -18.13 12.82
CA GLU A 390 -49.48 -18.17 13.52
C GLU A 390 -49.28 -18.46 15.01
N LYS A 391 -49.88 -17.61 15.84
CA LYS A 391 -50.01 -17.83 17.27
C LYS A 391 -51.04 -18.92 17.49
N ASP A 392 -50.67 -19.96 18.23
CA ASP A 392 -51.61 -20.67 19.08
C ASP A 392 -51.12 -20.71 20.52
N SER A 393 -52.00 -20.21 21.39
CA SER A 393 -52.15 -20.48 22.82
C SER A 393 -50.89 -20.57 23.69
N LEU A 394 -50.70 -19.55 24.54
CA LEU A 394 -50.67 -19.72 26.01
C LEU A 394 -50.54 -18.34 26.66
N GLY A 395 -51.61 -17.94 27.33
CA GLY A 395 -51.71 -16.66 28.01
C GLY A 395 -50.88 -16.63 29.29
N ILE A 396 -50.18 -15.53 29.50
CA ILE A 396 -49.72 -15.08 30.82
C ILE A 396 -49.94 -13.56 30.88
N LYS A 397 -50.76 -13.13 31.85
CA LYS A 397 -50.94 -11.73 32.24
C LYS A 397 -49.70 -11.27 33.02
N CYS A 398 -49.16 -10.11 32.67
CA CYS A 398 -48.15 -9.43 33.46
C CYS A 398 -48.81 -8.46 34.45
N ASP A 399 -48.37 -8.49 35.70
CA ASP A 399 -48.24 -7.28 36.52
C ASP A 399 -46.90 -6.60 36.19
#